data_AF-A0A958LWL7-F1
#
_entry.id   AF-A0A958LWL7-F1
#
_cell.length_a   1.000
_cell.length_b   1.000
_cell.length_c   1.000
_cell.angle_alpha   90.00
_cell.angle_beta   90.00
_cell.angle_gamma   90.00
#
_symmetry.space_group_name_H-M   'P 1'
#
loop_
_entity.id
_entity.type
_entity.pdbx_description
1 polymer ?
#
loop_
_entity_poly.entity_id
_entity_poly.type
_entity_poly.pdbx_seq_one_letter_code
_entity_poly.pdbx_strand_id
1 'polypeptide(L)'
;METVTVIEYKGTKEVVVGLNDLTMIRYKGVNIALDYGKIAGLPTSICWIGDGVLVGTQEGTVAYYESKKSKWKAKSHHAVYKVLSYRSDTT
;
A
#
# COMPACT_ATOMS: atom_id res chain seq x y z
N MET A 1 -13.51 -1.08 3.26
CA MET A 1 -13.31 -1.38 1.82
C MET A 1 -11.88 -1.83 1.69
N GLU A 2 -11.64 -2.98 1.08
CA GLU A 2 -10.27 -3.50 0.92
C GLU A 2 -9.54 -2.69 -0.15
N THR A 3 -8.27 -2.33 0.11
CA THR A 3 -7.44 -1.63 -0.87
C THR A 3 -6.53 -2.64 -1.55
N VAL A 4 -6.64 -2.75 -2.87
CA VAL A 4 -5.90 -3.74 -3.67
C VAL A 4 -5.00 -3.05 -4.67
N THR A 5 -3.79 -3.57 -4.86
CA THR A 5 -2.92 -3.19 -5.97
C THR A 5 -2.26 -4.43 -6.57
N VAL A 6 -2.10 -4.41 -7.90
CA VAL A 6 -1.32 -5.42 -8.63
C VAL A 6 0.04 -4.81 -8.95
N ILE A 7 1.10 -5.60 -8.78
CA ILE A 7 2.48 -5.17 -8.93
C ILE A 7 3.26 -6.20 -9.73
N GLU A 8 4.40 -5.80 -10.30
CA GLU A 8 5.39 -6.72 -10.86
C GLU A 8 6.64 -6.67 -9.99
N TYR A 9 6.96 -7.80 -9.33
CA TYR A 9 8.12 -7.92 -8.46
C TYR A 9 8.99 -9.07 -8.93
N LYS A 10 10.26 -8.78 -9.24
CA LYS A 10 11.24 -9.75 -9.77
C LYS A 10 10.69 -10.59 -10.94
N GLY A 11 10.00 -9.92 -11.88
CA GLY A 11 9.40 -10.54 -13.07
C GLY A 11 8.16 -11.40 -12.81
N THR A 12 7.59 -11.36 -11.59
CA THR A 12 6.32 -12.04 -11.28
C THR A 12 5.24 -11.02 -10.93
N LYS A 13 4.02 -11.22 -11.44
CA LYS A 13 2.85 -10.45 -11.01
C LYS A 13 2.39 -10.90 -9.63
N GLU A 14 2.36 -9.97 -8.69
CA GLU A 14 1.93 -10.19 -7.31
C GLU A 14 0.75 -9.25 -6.98
N VAL A 15 -0.09 -9.66 -6.05
CA VAL A 15 -1.24 -8.88 -5.57
C VAL A 15 -0.99 -8.49 -4.13
N VAL A 16 -1.13 -7.22 -3.80
CA VAL A 16 -1.04 -6.71 -2.43
C VAL A 16 -2.41 -6.20 -2.00
N VAL A 17 -2.87 -6.64 -0.84
CA VAL A 17 -4.18 -6.33 -0.28
C VAL A 17 -3.99 -5.74 1.12
N GLY A 18 -4.56 -4.55 1.34
CA GLY A 18 -4.75 -3.95 2.65
C GLY A 18 -6.17 -4.20 3.14
N LEU A 19 -6.29 -4.81 4.32
CA LEU A 19 -7.54 -5.22 4.93
C LEU A 19 -8.02 -4.20 5.98
N ASN A 20 -9.31 -4.24 6.30
CA ASN A 20 -9.91 -3.34 7.30
C ASN A 20 -9.47 -3.66 8.73
N ASP A 21 -8.95 -4.85 8.99
CA ASP A 21 -8.40 -5.26 10.28
C ASP A 21 -6.96 -4.78 10.50
N LEU A 22 -6.51 -3.83 9.66
CA LEU A 22 -5.18 -3.22 9.69
C LEU A 22 -4.07 -4.21 9.36
N THR A 23 -4.37 -5.23 8.55
CA THR A 23 -3.37 -6.19 8.05
C THR A 23 -3.10 -5.96 6.57
N MET A 24 -1.87 -6.24 6.13
CA MET A 24 -1.50 -6.17 4.71
C MET A 24 -0.87 -7.48 4.25
N ILE A 25 -1.41 -8.06 3.18
CA ILE A 25 -1.01 -9.38 2.69
C ILE A 25 -0.57 -9.28 1.23
N ARG A 26 0.48 -10.00 0.87
CA ARG A 26 0.99 -10.13 -0.50
C ARG A 26 0.85 -11.56 -1.01
N TYR A 27 0.22 -11.70 -2.17
CA TYR A 27 -0.01 -12.94 -2.88
C TYR A 27 0.89 -13.05 -4.11
N LYS A 28 1.53 -14.21 -4.28
CA LYS A 28 2.22 -14.63 -5.51
C LYS A 28 1.41 -15.76 -6.13
N GLY A 29 0.54 -15.43 -7.08
CA GLY A 29 -0.49 -16.34 -7.58
C GLY A 29 -1.50 -16.67 -6.48
N VAL A 30 -1.73 -17.96 -6.21
CA VAL A 30 -2.64 -18.44 -5.14
C VAL A 30 -1.98 -18.53 -3.76
N ASN A 31 -0.66 -18.37 -3.68
CA ASN A 31 0.09 -18.50 -2.44
C ASN A 31 0.32 -17.15 -1.78
N ILE A 32 0.16 -17.09 -0.45
CA ILE A 32 0.59 -15.94 0.34
C ILE A 32 2.12 -15.93 0.35
N ALA A 33 2.71 -14.96 -0.33
CA ALA A 33 4.16 -14.82 -0.46
C ALA A 33 4.77 -14.02 0.68
N LEU A 34 4.02 -13.09 1.27
CA LEU A 34 4.44 -12.36 2.46
C LEU A 34 3.23 -11.74 3.16
N ASP A 35 3.12 -11.94 4.46
CA ASP A 35 2.27 -11.11 5.31
C ASP A 35 3.11 -9.89 5.72
N TYR A 36 2.75 -8.70 5.23
CA TYR A 36 3.42 -7.43 5.55
C TYR A 36 3.09 -6.93 6.96
N GLY A 37 2.19 -7.61 7.68
CA GLY A 37 1.91 -7.36 9.08
C GLY A 37 0.96 -6.18 9.31
N LYS A 38 0.98 -5.67 10.55
CA LYS A 38 0.06 -4.62 10.99
C LYS A 38 0.42 -3.25 10.41
N ILE A 39 -0.51 -2.65 9.69
CA ILE A 39 -0.41 -1.31 9.14
C ILE A 39 -0.93 -0.25 10.12
N ALA A 40 -0.49 0.99 9.96
CA ALA A 40 -0.66 2.06 10.93
C ALA A 40 -2.08 2.69 10.95
N GLY A 41 -2.98 2.22 10.09
CA GLY A 41 -4.31 2.79 9.91
C GLY A 41 -5.06 2.13 8.75
N LEU A 42 -6.31 2.52 8.54
CA LEU A 42 -7.16 1.93 7.49
C LEU A 42 -6.60 2.27 6.10
N PRO A 43 -6.19 1.27 5.30
CA PRO A 43 -5.50 1.51 4.05
C PRO A 43 -6.46 2.06 3.01
N THR A 44 -6.14 3.22 2.44
CA THR A 44 -6.88 3.84 1.32
C THR A 44 -6.12 3.78 0.02
N SER A 45 -4.79 3.60 0.10
CA SER A 45 -3.91 3.57 -1.06
C SER A 45 -2.70 2.70 -0.78
N ILE A 46 -2.33 1.90 -1.77
CA ILE A 46 -1.13 1.05 -1.73
C ILE A 46 -0.37 1.25 -3.05
N CYS A 47 0.94 1.45 -2.92
CA CYS A 47 1.88 1.59 -4.03
C CYS A 47 3.17 0.86 -3.70
N TRP A 48 3.68 0.07 -4.63
CA TRP A 48 4.95 -0.62 -4.46
C TRP A 48 6.11 0.23 -4.97
N ILE A 49 7.15 0.34 -4.16
CA ILE A 49 8.34 1.12 -4.50
C ILE A 49 9.58 0.34 -4.06
N GLY A 50 10.46 0.02 -5.01
CA GLY A 50 11.69 -0.73 -4.75
C GLY A 50 11.40 -2.11 -4.16
N ASP A 51 11.92 -2.37 -2.96
CA ASP A 51 11.76 -3.62 -2.22
C ASP A 51 10.61 -3.60 -1.19
N GLY A 52 9.89 -2.48 -1.11
CA GLY A 52 8.84 -2.28 -0.12
C GLY A 52 7.56 -1.71 -0.69
N VAL A 53 6.68 -1.36 0.23
CA VAL A 53 5.33 -0.88 -0.08
C VAL A 53 5.03 0.38 0.72
N LEU A 54 4.55 1.39 0.01
CA LEU A 54 3.94 2.57 0.59
C LEU A 54 2.44 2.33 0.80
N VAL A 55 2.00 2.63 2.01
CA VAL A 55 0.60 2.57 2.42
C VAL A 55 0.19 3.97 2.87
N GLY A 56 -0.83 4.50 2.22
CA GLY A 56 -1.56 5.68 2.68
C GLY A 56 -2.84 5.26 3.39
N THR A 57 -3.18 5.95 4.47
CA THR A 57 -4.33 5.60 5.32
C THR A 57 -5.36 6.72 5.42
N GLN A 58 -6.56 6.36 5.87
CA GLN A 58 -7.67 7.29 6.09
C GLN A 58 -7.37 8.32 7.18
N GLU A 59 -6.52 7.98 8.15
CA GLU A 59 -6.09 8.83 9.26
C GLU A 59 -4.96 9.81 8.86
N GLY A 60 -4.60 9.84 7.58
CA GLY A 60 -3.56 10.71 7.05
C GLY A 60 -2.14 10.19 7.23
N THR A 61 -1.98 8.91 7.63
CA THR A 61 -0.65 8.32 7.76
C THR A 61 -0.16 7.83 6.40
N VAL A 62 1.09 8.15 6.07
CA VAL A 62 1.84 7.50 5.00
C VAL A 62 2.98 6.73 5.63
N ALA A 63 3.08 5.44 5.35
CA ALA A 63 4.14 4.59 5.90
C ALA A 63 4.74 3.69 4.83
N TYR A 64 6.06 3.54 4.88
CA TYR A 64 6.81 2.63 4.02
C TYR A 64 7.20 1.39 4.81
N TYR A 65 6.85 0.24 4.26
CA TYR A 65 7.11 -1.07 4.85
C TYR A 65 8.06 -1.86 3.96
N GLU A 66 9.12 -2.38 4.57
CA GLU A 66 9.95 -3.42 3.99
C GLU A 66 9.80 -4.67 4.84
N SER A 67 9.36 -5.76 4.20
CA SER A 67 8.95 -6.97 4.90
C SER A 67 7.86 -6.67 5.97
N LYS A 68 8.07 -7.05 7.24
CA LYS A 68 7.10 -6.89 8.34
C LYS A 68 7.31 -5.64 9.18
N LYS A 69 8.21 -4.73 8.77
CA LYS A 69 8.61 -3.57 9.60
C LYS A 69 8.42 -2.28 8.83
N SER A 70 7.81 -1.29 9.48
CA SER A 70 7.81 0.08 8.97
C SER A 70 9.23 0.65 9.05
N LYS A 71 9.74 1.13 7.92
CA LYS A 71 11.05 1.82 7.89
C LYS A 71 10.92 3.30 8.18
N TRP A 72 9.84 3.93 7.71
CA TRP A 72 9.51 5.29 8.06
C TRP A 72 7.99 5.51 8.00
N LYS A 73 7.53 6.56 8.68
CA LYS A 73 6.13 7.01 8.66
C LYS A 73 6.06 8.54 8.76
N ALA A 74 5.08 9.12 8.09
CA ALA A 74 4.71 10.53 8.21
C ALA A 74 3.20 10.62 8.43
N LYS A 75 2.73 11.68 9.09
CA LYS A 75 1.31 11.89 9.38
C LYS A 75 0.87 13.28 8.96
N SER A 76 -0.14 13.31 8.10
CA SER A 76 -0.90 14.50 7.73
C SER A 76 -2.14 14.63 8.63
N HIS A 77 -2.73 15.83 8.64
CA HIS A 77 -4.06 16.06 9.23
C HIS A 77 -5.20 15.58 8.31
N HIS A 78 -4.91 15.29 7.04
CA HIS A 78 -5.89 14.90 6.03
C HIS A 78 -5.67 13.46 5.57
N ALA A 79 -6.76 12.77 5.20
CA ALA A 79 -6.73 11.44 4.63
C ALA A 79 -5.84 11.37 3.37
N VAL A 80 -5.19 10.23 3.16
CA VAL A 80 -4.36 9.99 1.98
C VAL A 80 -5.23 9.43 0.85
N TYR A 81 -5.04 9.92 -0.37
CA TYR A 81 -5.76 9.48 -1.57
C TYR A 81 -4.79 9.06 -2.67
N LYS A 82 -5.13 7.98 -3.40
CA LYS A 82 -4.41 7.57 -4.61
C LYS A 82 -4.93 8.37 -5.79
N VAL A 83 -4.06 9.14 -6.44
CA VAL A 83 -4.39 9.78 -7.71
C VAL A 83 -4.24 8.74 -8.83
N LEU A 84 -5.35 8.32 -9.42
CA LEU A 84 -5.37 7.32 -10.49
C LEU A 84 -5.13 7.93 -11.88
N SER A 85 -5.52 9.18 -12.07
CA SER A 85 -5.29 9.93 -13.29
C SER A 85 -5.27 11.40 -12.94
N TYR A 86 -4.23 12.08 -13.41
CA TYR A 86 -4.11 13.53 -13.32
C TYR A 86 -4.20 14.07 -14.73
N ARG A 87 -5.26 14.84 -15.02
CA ARG A 87 -5.36 15.61 -16.26
C ARG A 87 -5.00 17.05 -15.91
N SER A 88 -3.83 17.49 -16.38
CA SER A 88 -3.53 18.92 -16.40
C SER A 88 -4.23 19.50 -17.62
N ASP A 89 -5.36 20.16 -17.42
CA ASP A 89 -5.87 21.07 -18.45
C ASP A 89 -4.84 22.20 -18.55
N THR A 90 -4.04 22.16 -19.61
CA THR A 90 -3.11 23.22 -19.97
C THR A 90 -3.95 24.27 -20.70
N THR A 91 -4.45 25.26 -19.94
CA THR A 91 -4.87 26.56 -20.48
C THR A 91 -3.66 27.42 -20.79
#